data_AF-A0A448WSF4-F1
#
_entry.id   AF-A0A448WSF4-F1
#
_cell.length_a   1.000
_cell.length_b   1.000
_cell.length_c   1.000
_cell.angle_alpha   90.00
_cell.angle_beta   90.00
_cell.angle_gamma   90.00
#
_symmetry.space_group_name_H-M   'P 1'
#
loop_
_entity.id
_entity.type
_entity.pdbx_description
1 polymer ?
#
loop_
_entity_poly.entity_id
_entity_poly.type
_entity_poly.pdbx_seq_one_letter_code
_entity_poly.pdbx_strand_id
1 'polypeptide(L)'
;HDDKLRSHLAEAIARCCSWGTNRIEFGRLNAVASLATYLHSSDPLVHRSTARALFQLSKHPVNCATIHEAGAVRLLMKMVGSQGWSNHRERS
;
A
#
# COMPACT_ATOMS: atom_id res chain seq x y z
N HIS A 1 12.37 -13.01 -6.16
CA HIS A 1 11.39 -12.98 -7.29
C HIS A 1 9.96 -13.06 -6.73
N ASP A 2 9.65 -12.21 -5.74
CA ASP A 2 8.42 -12.27 -4.92
C ASP A 2 7.62 -10.95 -5.01
N ASP A 3 8.29 -9.83 -5.31
CA ASP A 3 7.67 -8.51 -5.45
C ASP A 3 6.65 -8.44 -6.60
N LYS A 4 6.88 -9.15 -7.72
CA LYS A 4 5.86 -9.30 -8.77
C LYS A 4 4.58 -9.97 -8.24
N LEU A 5 4.70 -10.99 -7.39
CA LEU A 5 3.54 -11.68 -6.82
C LEU A 5 2.81 -10.77 -5.82
N ARG A 6 3.56 -10.08 -4.96
CA ARG A 6 3.04 -9.09 -4.00
C ARG A 6 2.32 -7.93 -4.68
N SER A 7 2.86 -7.44 -5.80
CA SER A 7 2.24 -6.40 -6.62
C SER A 7 0.90 -6.87 -7.20
N HIS A 8 0.86 -8.04 -7.86
CA HIS A 8 -0.40 -8.58 -8.40
C HIS A 8 -1.44 -8.88 -7.30
N LEU A 9 -1.00 -9.38 -6.14
CA LEU A 9 -1.89 -9.65 -5.01
C LEU A 9 -2.51 -8.36 -4.46
N ALA A 10 -1.70 -7.33 -4.23
CA ALA A 10 -2.19 -6.02 -3.80
C ALA A 10 -3.15 -5.41 -4.83
N GLU A 11 -2.85 -5.56 -6.12
CA GLU A 11 -3.70 -5.14 -7.23
C GLU A 11 -5.07 -5.84 -7.21
N ALA A 12 -5.08 -7.15 -6.97
CA ALA A 12 -6.30 -7.96 -6.85
C ALA A 12 -7.13 -7.53 -5.64
N ILE A 13 -6.51 -7.35 -4.47
CA ILE A 13 -7.20 -6.87 -3.26
C ILE A 13 -7.82 -5.48 -3.50
N ALA A 14 -7.09 -4.57 -4.15
CA ALA A 14 -7.60 -3.24 -4.49
C ALA A 14 -8.85 -3.33 -5.39
N ARG A 15 -8.85 -4.23 -6.38
CA ARG A 15 -10.00 -4.45 -7.27
C ARG A 15 -11.18 -5.08 -6.51
N CYS A 16 -10.94 -6.08 -5.67
CA CYS A 16 -12.00 -6.74 -4.89
C CYS A 16 -12.66 -5.80 -3.88
N CYS A 17 -11.92 -4.85 -3.29
CA CYS A 17 -12.46 -3.88 -2.33
C CYS A 17 -13.36 -2.80 -2.98
N SER A 18 -13.32 -2.68 -4.31
CA SER A 18 -14.22 -1.78 -5.05
C SER A 18 -15.67 -2.25 -5.04
N TRP A 19 -15.94 -3.54 -4.77
CA TRP A 19 -17.29 -4.12 -4.74
C TRP A 19 -17.70 -4.48 -3.30
N GLY A 20 -18.66 -3.73 -2.75
CA GLY A 20 -19.43 -4.13 -1.56
C GLY A 20 -18.65 -4.41 -0.26
N THR A 21 -19.16 -5.38 0.51
CA THR A 21 -18.76 -5.80 1.86
C THR A 21 -17.37 -6.44 1.95
N ASN A 22 -16.71 -6.72 0.83
CA ASN A 22 -15.37 -7.33 0.80
C ASN A 22 -14.35 -6.52 1.61
N ARG A 23 -14.46 -5.18 1.59
CA ARG A 23 -13.58 -4.31 2.37
C ARG A 23 -13.70 -4.53 3.89
N ILE A 24 -14.88 -4.95 4.37
CA ILE A 24 -15.13 -5.24 5.78
C ILE A 24 -14.45 -6.57 6.14
N GLU A 25 -14.62 -7.60 5.30
CA GLU A 25 -14.03 -8.91 5.55
C GLU A 25 -12.50 -8.90 5.43
N PHE A 26 -11.93 -8.19 4.45
CA PHE A 26 -10.48 -7.98 4.38
C PHE A 26 -9.93 -7.24 5.60
N GLY A 27 -10.68 -6.27 6.14
CA GLY A 27 -10.36 -5.64 7.41
C GLY A 27 -10.32 -6.63 8.56
N ARG A 28 -11.38 -7.44 8.68
CA ARG A 28 -11.53 -8.47 9.72
C ARG A 28 -10.43 -9.55 9.65
N LEU A 29 -9.92 -9.84 8.46
CA LEU A 29 -8.83 -10.79 8.21
C LEU A 29 -7.42 -10.18 8.37
N ASN A 30 -7.27 -8.98 8.94
CA ASN A 30 -5.98 -8.30 9.11
C ASN A 30 -5.22 -8.01 7.80
N ALA A 31 -5.91 -7.93 6.66
CA ALA A 31 -5.26 -7.65 5.38
C ALA A 31 -4.52 -6.31 5.37
N VAL A 32 -4.96 -5.34 6.18
CA VAL A 32 -4.29 -4.04 6.35
C VAL A 32 -2.87 -4.21 6.90
N ALA A 33 -2.68 -5.04 7.92
CA ALA A 33 -1.37 -5.26 8.52
C ALA A 33 -0.42 -5.97 7.54
N SER A 34 -0.91 -7.00 6.84
CA SER A 34 -0.14 -7.68 5.80
C SER A 34 0.25 -6.74 4.65
N LEU A 35 -0.67 -5.90 4.18
CA LEU A 35 -0.37 -4.91 3.14
C LEU A 35 0.63 -3.84 3.64
N ALA A 36 0.54 -3.41 4.89
CA ALA A 36 1.54 -2.49 5.47
C ALA A 36 2.96 -3.07 5.45
N THR A 37 3.12 -4.39 5.59
CA THR A 37 4.45 -5.02 5.42
C THR A 37 4.99 -4.90 3.99
N TYR A 38 4.13 -4.88 2.97
CA TYR A 38 4.54 -4.77 1.57
C TYR A 38 5.12 -3.38 1.23
N LEU A 39 4.78 -2.36 2.02
CA LEU A 39 5.37 -1.02 1.92
C LEU A 39 6.86 -0.96 2.35
N HIS A 40 7.42 -2.06 2.87
CA HIS A 40 8.85 -2.18 3.16
C HIS A 40 9.63 -2.79 1.98
N SER A 41 8.98 -3.18 0.89
CA SER A 41 9.67 -3.62 -0.32
C SER A 41 10.50 -2.48 -0.91
N SER A 42 11.49 -2.79 -1.75
CA SER A 42 12.21 -1.80 -2.54
C SER A 42 11.59 -1.57 -3.92
N ASP A 43 10.56 -2.35 -4.29
CA ASP A 43 9.93 -2.31 -5.61
C ASP A 43 8.85 -1.20 -5.71
N PRO A 44 9.02 -0.19 -6.58
CA PRO A 44 8.03 0.87 -6.78
C PRO A 44 6.65 0.36 -7.24
N LEU A 45 6.58 -0.77 -7.94
CA LEU A 45 5.32 -1.38 -8.36
C LEU A 45 4.57 -1.97 -7.16
N VAL A 46 5.27 -2.60 -6.23
CA VAL A 46 4.68 -3.10 -4.98
C VAL A 46 4.15 -1.94 -4.16
N HIS A 47 4.90 -0.84 -4.05
CA HIS A 47 4.46 0.38 -3.39
C HIS A 47 3.18 0.94 -3.97
N ARG A 48 3.13 1.10 -5.30
CA ARG A 48 1.94 1.64 -5.99
C ARG A 48 0.71 0.76 -5.78
N SER A 49 0.83 -0.55 -6.01
CA SER A 49 -0.30 -1.48 -5.88
C SER A 49 -0.77 -1.57 -4.42
N THR A 50 0.16 -1.56 -3.46
CA THR A 50 -0.14 -1.58 -2.02
C THR A 50 -0.82 -0.30 -1.56
N ALA A 51 -0.30 0.87 -1.94
CA ALA A 51 -0.92 2.16 -1.63
C ALA A 51 -2.35 2.24 -2.18
N ARG A 52 -2.57 1.70 -3.38
CA ARG A 52 -3.91 1.65 -3.99
C ARG A 52 -4.85 0.70 -3.25
N ALA A 53 -4.37 -0.44 -2.77
CA ALA A 53 -5.16 -1.37 -1.95
C ALA A 53 -5.56 -0.73 -0.62
N LEU A 54 -4.61 -0.08 0.08
CA LEU A 54 -4.85 0.64 1.33
C LEU A 54 -5.85 1.78 1.14
N PHE A 55 -5.78 2.52 0.03
CA PHE A 55 -6.76 3.56 -0.30
C PHE A 55 -8.18 3.01 -0.48
N GLN A 56 -8.35 1.82 -1.08
CA GLN A 56 -9.69 1.23 -1.21
C GLN A 56 -10.21 0.72 0.14
N LEU A 57 -9.32 0.17 0.98
CA LEU A 57 -9.67 -0.30 2.33
C LEU A 57 -10.02 0.85 3.27
N SER A 58 -9.32 1.99 3.20
CA SER A 58 -9.54 3.16 4.07
C SER A 58 -10.92 3.79 3.92
N LYS A 59 -11.65 3.50 2.83
CA LYS A 59 -13.06 3.90 2.66
C LYS A 59 -13.99 3.29 3.70
N HIS A 60 -13.54 2.28 4.45
CA HIS A 60 -14.24 1.76 5.61
C HIS A 60 -13.63 2.35 6.90
N PRO A 61 -14.42 2.93 7.82
CA PRO A 61 -13.90 3.64 9.00
C PRO A 61 -13.00 2.77 9.89
N VAL A 62 -13.39 1.51 10.10
CA VAL A 62 -12.61 0.55 10.91
C VAL A 62 -11.23 0.31 10.31
N ASN A 63 -11.15 0.13 9.00
CA ASN A 63 -9.88 -0.11 8.32
C ASN A 63 -9.02 1.15 8.32
N CYS A 64 -9.63 2.33 8.24
CA CYS A 64 -8.92 3.61 8.31
C CYS A 64 -8.15 3.74 9.64
N ALA A 65 -8.78 3.39 10.76
CA ALA A 65 -8.13 3.35 12.07
C ALA A 65 -6.96 2.36 12.08
N THR A 66 -7.18 1.13 11.58
CA THR A 66 -6.12 0.12 11.49
C THR A 66 -4.95 0.53 10.58
N ILE A 67 -5.21 1.25 9.47
CA ILE A 67 -4.16 1.78 8.57
C ILE A 67 -3.30 2.82 9.31
N HIS A 68 -3.93 3.66 10.13
CA HIS A 68 -3.22 4.63 10.96
C HIS A 68 -2.34 3.94 12.01
N GLU A 69 -2.91 2.98 12.75
CA GLU A 69 -2.21 2.19 13.78
C GLU A 69 -1.06 1.35 13.20
N ALA A 70 -1.24 0.79 12.01
CA ALA A 70 -0.20 0.03 11.31
C ALA A 70 0.97 0.89 10.80
N GLY A 71 0.95 2.21 11.04
CA GLY A 71 2.02 3.13 10.61
C GLY A 71 2.07 3.36 9.10
N ALA A 72 1.10 2.85 8.34
CA ALA A 72 1.05 2.96 6.89
C ALA A 72 0.99 4.43 6.43
N VAL A 73 0.39 5.33 7.22
CA VAL A 73 0.37 6.77 6.92
C VAL A 73 1.78 7.36 6.86
N ARG A 74 2.70 6.98 7.76
CA ARG A 74 4.09 7.45 7.73
C ARG A 74 4.85 6.90 6.52
N LEU A 75 4.59 5.65 6.15
CA LEU A 75 5.19 5.01 4.98
C LEU A 75 4.68 5.65 3.68
N LEU A 76 3.37 5.92 3.58
CA LEU A 76 2.77 6.67 2.47
C LEU A 76 3.38 8.08 2.35
N MET A 77 3.54 8.80 3.47
CA MET A 77 4.19 10.12 3.49
C MET A 77 5.66 10.06 3.06
N LYS A 78 6.41 9.03 3.49
CA LYS A 78 7.78 8.79 3.04
C LYS A 78 7.87 8.57 1.53
N MET A 79 6.88 7.90 0.93
CA MET A 79 6.80 7.70 -0.52
C MET A 79 6.41 8.97 -1.30
N VAL A 80 5.60 9.85 -0.72
CA VAL A 80 5.32 11.18 -1.30
C VAL A 80 6.59 12.06 -1.25
N GLY A 81 7.36 11.97 -0.16
CA GLY A 81 8.64 12.66 0.01
C GLY A 81 9.79 12.05 -0.81
N SER A 82 9.69 10.80 -1.25
CA SER A 82 10.61 10.21 -2.22
C SER A 82 10.24 10.68 -3.64
N GLN A 83 10.28 11.99 -3.88
CA GLN A 83 10.48 12.44 -5.25
C GLN A 83 11.82 11.91 -5.75
N GLY A 84 11.83 11.38 -6.97
CA GLY A 84 13.02 10.84 -7.61
C GLY A 84 14.12 11.89 -7.77
N TRP A 85 15.01 11.99 -6.79
CA TRP A 85 16.20 12.82 -6.85
C TRP A 85 17.45 12.00 -6.52
N SER A 86 18.11 11.55 -7.59
CA SER A 86 19.56 11.33 -7.80
C SER A 86 19.66 10.48 -9.09
N ASN A 87 20.27 10.87 -10.22
CA ASN A 87 21.40 11.74 -10.40
C ASN A 87 21.57 12.11 -11.90
N HIS A 88 21.24 13.34 -12.30
CA HIS A 88 21.83 13.98 -13.48
C HIS A 88 21.92 15.48 -13.19
N ARG A 89 22.82 15.86 -12.29
CA ARG A 89 23.38 17.20 -12.32
C ARG A 89 24.82 17.19 -11.82
N GLU A 90 25.70 17.53 -12.75
CA GLU A 90 27.01 18.16 -12.55
C GLU A 90 28.03 17.37 -11.72
N ARG A 91 28.81 16.52 -12.41
CA ARG A 91 30.23 16.37 -12.08
C ARG A 91 30.98 17.39 -12.92
N SER A 92 31.55 18.38 -12.23
CA SER A 92 32.62 19.26 -12.69
C SER A 92 33.83 18.48 -13.18
#